data_AF-A0A0B8PEZ3-F1
#
_entry.id   AF-A0A0B8PEZ3-F1
#
_cell.length_a   1.000
_cell.length_b   1.000
_cell.length_c   1.000
_cell.angle_alpha   90.00
_cell.angle_beta   90.00
_cell.angle_gamma   90.00
#
_symmetry.space_group_name_H-M   'P 1'
#
loop_
_entity.id
_entity.type
_entity.pdbx_description
1 polymer ?
#
loop_
_entity_poly.entity_id
_entity_poly.type
_entity_poly.pdbx_seq_one_letter_code
_entity_poly.pdbx_strand_id
1 'polypeptide(L)'
;MWGSLQPTRNIQSGSTQTIILNETANVAVFVNDIFLGDIRLPPGRYNIDDLPLTQGANEIRFNITYQSGRTETLFYSQFYNDRLLKQGFDDFGFYAGLISQVDDRKYSYDTEQYVIQSFYDYGITDNLTAGVNSAYHPLGYIGGLTTVLGTSWGNFSLRSSFLGYDDQEELGYVNSLDYSNSLFSGLDNGSINLRLSGEAFTDYRQRHGELVRRFVLVIEQ
;
A
#
# COMPACT_ATOMS: atom_id res chain seq x y z
N MET A 1 -21.68 29.15 7.79
CA MET A 1 -20.97 28.80 6.54
C MET A 1 -20.82 27.29 6.54
N TRP A 2 -21.42 26.59 5.57
CA TRP A 2 -21.54 25.13 5.56
C TRP A 2 -20.49 24.60 4.58
N GLY A 3 -19.49 23.87 5.08
CA GLY A 3 -18.47 23.23 4.25
C GLY A 3 -19.11 22.10 3.47
N SER A 4 -19.10 22.18 2.14
CA SER A 4 -19.63 21.12 1.29
C SER A 4 -18.71 19.91 1.43
N LEU A 5 -19.27 18.76 1.82
CA LEU A 5 -18.63 17.47 1.63
C LEU A 5 -18.21 17.38 0.15
N GLN A 6 -16.97 17.00 -0.11
CA GLN A 6 -16.44 16.83 -1.48
C GLN A 6 -16.06 15.36 -1.73
N PRO A 7 -17.05 14.44 -1.70
CA PRO A 7 -16.80 12.98 -1.73
C PRO A 7 -16.20 12.47 -3.06
N THR A 8 -16.15 13.30 -4.10
CA THR A 8 -15.70 12.91 -5.45
C THR A 8 -14.28 13.39 -5.79
N ARG A 9 -13.56 13.99 -4.84
CA ARG A 9 -12.21 14.51 -5.11
C ARG A 9 -11.19 13.37 -5.06
N ASN A 10 -10.99 12.69 -6.19
CA ASN A 10 -9.93 11.69 -6.35
C ASN A 10 -8.56 12.38 -6.48
N ILE A 11 -7.60 12.01 -5.63
CA ILE A 11 -6.24 12.57 -5.59
C ILE A 11 -5.25 11.42 -5.40
N GLN A 12 -5.27 10.46 -6.33
CA GLN A 12 -4.26 9.42 -6.39
C GLN A 12 -3.00 9.99 -7.07
N SER A 13 -1.91 10.10 -6.32
CA SER A 13 -0.58 10.31 -6.89
C SER A 13 0.00 8.94 -7.22
N GLY A 14 -0.13 8.51 -8.47
CA GLY A 14 0.38 7.21 -8.92
C GLY A 14 1.90 7.11 -8.80
N SER A 15 2.37 5.92 -8.49
CA SER A 15 3.78 5.56 -8.48
C SER A 15 4.26 5.09 -9.86
N THR A 16 5.34 5.67 -10.38
CA THR A 16 5.98 5.21 -11.62
C THR A 16 7.31 4.53 -11.34
N GLN A 17 7.50 3.28 -11.78
CA GLN A 17 8.78 2.57 -11.76
C GLN A 17 9.29 2.30 -13.17
N THR A 18 10.57 2.59 -13.46
CA THR A 18 11.17 2.30 -14.77
C THR A 18 11.96 0.99 -14.74
N ILE A 19 11.66 0.09 -15.68
CA ILE A 19 12.48 -1.10 -15.98
C ILE A 19 13.05 -1.00 -17.41
N ILE A 20 14.22 -1.59 -17.63
CA ILE A 20 14.88 -1.66 -18.94
C ILE A 20 15.16 -3.12 -19.27
N LEU A 21 14.65 -3.59 -20.39
CA LEU A 21 14.78 -4.98 -20.84
C LEU A 21 15.68 -5.05 -22.08
N ASN A 22 16.72 -5.88 -22.01
CA ASN A 22 17.67 -6.06 -23.11
C ASN A 22 17.24 -7.13 -24.12
N GLU A 23 16.33 -8.02 -23.70
CA GLU A 23 15.79 -9.14 -24.47
C GLU A 23 14.30 -9.28 -24.15
N THR A 24 13.54 -9.98 -24.99
CA THR A 24 12.15 -10.32 -24.64
C THR A 24 12.14 -11.11 -23.34
N ALA A 25 11.30 -10.67 -22.40
CA ALA A 25 11.22 -11.27 -21.08
C ALA A 25 9.78 -11.42 -20.61
N ASN A 26 9.54 -12.39 -19.73
CA ASN A 26 8.35 -12.42 -18.89
C ASN A 26 8.69 -11.70 -17.57
N VAL A 27 7.90 -10.68 -17.21
CA VAL A 27 8.08 -9.87 -16.02
C VAL A 27 6.94 -10.17 -15.05
N ALA A 28 7.24 -10.89 -13.98
CA ALA A 28 6.32 -11.12 -12.86
C ALA A 28 6.46 -10.00 -11.82
N VAL A 29 5.36 -9.34 -11.49
CA VAL A 29 5.31 -8.19 -10.58
C VAL A 29 4.79 -8.61 -9.22
N PHE A 30 5.49 -8.22 -8.16
CA PHE A 30 5.09 -8.41 -6.78
C PHE A 30 5.12 -7.08 -6.03
N VAL A 31 4.13 -6.85 -5.17
CA VAL A 31 4.12 -5.73 -4.21
C VAL A 31 3.90 -6.31 -2.82
N ASN A 32 4.81 -6.05 -1.89
CA ASN A 32 4.79 -6.61 -0.52
C ASN A 32 4.61 -8.14 -0.53
N ASP A 33 5.38 -8.82 -1.39
CA ASP A 33 5.31 -10.27 -1.64
C ASP A 33 3.99 -10.81 -2.21
N ILE A 34 3.02 -9.95 -2.53
CA ILE A 34 1.77 -10.32 -3.24
C ILE A 34 2.03 -10.29 -4.74
N PHE A 35 1.77 -11.40 -5.42
CA PHE A 35 1.84 -11.48 -6.89
C PHE A 35 0.68 -10.72 -7.53
N LEU A 36 1.00 -9.73 -8.36
CA LEU A 36 -0.01 -8.93 -9.07
C LEU A 36 -0.31 -9.46 -10.47
N GLY A 37 0.67 -10.09 -11.11
CA GLY A 37 0.54 -10.61 -12.46
C GLY A 37 1.87 -10.70 -13.19
N ASP A 38 1.85 -11.29 -14.38
CA ASP A 38 3.01 -11.44 -15.25
C ASP A 38 2.72 -10.92 -16.67
N ILE A 39 3.71 -10.26 -17.27
CA ILE A 39 3.56 -9.63 -18.59
C ILE A 39 4.77 -10.00 -19.44
N ARG A 40 4.51 -10.47 -20.67
CA ARG A 40 5.57 -10.69 -21.66
C ARG A 40 5.85 -9.39 -22.41
N LEU A 41 7.06 -8.87 -22.26
CA LEU A 41 7.49 -7.60 -22.84
C LEU A 41 8.67 -7.81 -23.82
N PRO A 42 8.65 -7.17 -25.01
CA PRO A 42 9.81 -7.14 -25.90
C PRO A 42 10.94 -6.26 -25.31
N PRO A 43 12.15 -6.26 -25.90
CA PRO A 43 13.23 -5.38 -25.47
C PRO A 43 12.80 -3.91 -25.53
N GLY A 44 13.12 -3.15 -24.49
CA GLY A 44 12.70 -1.75 -24.38
C GLY A 44 12.73 -1.20 -22.96
N ARG A 45 12.45 0.09 -22.84
CA ARG A 45 12.26 0.78 -21.56
C ARG A 45 10.77 0.88 -21.27
N TYR A 46 10.35 0.44 -20.09
CA TYR A 46 8.96 0.46 -19.67
C TYR A 46 8.81 1.21 -18.36
N ASN A 47 7.72 1.98 -18.26
CA ASN A 47 7.24 2.53 -17.01
C ASN A 47 6.09 1.66 -16.54
N ILE A 48 6.17 1.25 -15.27
CA ILE A 48 5.14 0.48 -14.60
C ILE A 48 4.48 1.45 -13.62
N ASP A 49 3.25 1.80 -13.95
CA ASP A 49 2.40 2.76 -13.24
C ASP A 49 1.27 2.03 -12.50
N ASP A 50 0.51 2.76 -11.68
CA ASP A 50 -0.72 2.29 -11.03
C ASP A 50 -0.57 1.01 -10.18
N LEU A 51 0.62 0.81 -9.60
CA LEU A 51 0.83 -0.27 -8.63
C LEU A 51 -0.05 -0.03 -7.39
N PRO A 52 -0.77 -1.06 -6.89
CA PRO A 52 -1.58 -0.97 -5.69
C PRO A 52 -0.68 -0.90 -4.45
N LEU A 53 -0.17 0.29 -4.17
CA LEU A 53 0.68 0.53 -3.01
C LEU A 53 -0.17 0.68 -1.74
N THR A 54 0.31 0.09 -0.65
CA THR A 54 -0.22 0.32 0.70
C THR A 54 0.47 1.52 1.33
N GLN A 55 -0.12 2.13 2.36
CA GLN A 55 0.56 3.20 3.11
C GLN A 55 1.87 2.69 3.74
N GLY A 56 2.84 3.57 3.92
CA GLY A 56 4.20 3.26 4.39
C GLY A 56 5.12 2.76 3.29
N ALA A 57 6.16 2.02 3.67
CA ALA A 57 7.09 1.40 2.72
C ALA A 57 6.43 0.22 2.00
N ASN A 58 6.58 0.19 0.68
CA ASN A 58 6.19 -0.92 -0.17
C ASN A 58 7.42 -1.48 -0.84
N GLU A 59 7.57 -2.79 -0.83
CA GLU A 59 8.58 -3.48 -1.60
C GLU A 59 7.98 -3.97 -2.91
N ILE A 60 8.44 -3.41 -4.02
CA ILE A 60 8.09 -3.82 -5.37
C ILE A 60 9.20 -4.73 -5.87
N ARG A 61 8.88 -5.98 -6.16
CA ARG A 61 9.81 -6.94 -6.75
C ARG A 61 9.38 -7.30 -8.16
N PHE A 62 10.30 -7.14 -9.11
CA PHE A 62 10.15 -7.65 -10.47
C PHE A 62 11.02 -8.89 -10.63
N ASN A 63 10.39 -10.03 -10.90
CA ASN A 63 11.09 -11.24 -11.32
C ASN A 63 11.01 -11.33 -12.85
N ILE A 64 12.15 -11.09 -13.50
CA ILE A 64 12.29 -11.02 -14.95
C ILE A 64 12.92 -12.32 -15.43
N THR A 65 12.24 -13.03 -16.31
CA THR A 65 12.75 -14.24 -16.97
C THR A 65 12.89 -13.97 -18.46
N TYR A 66 14.13 -13.84 -18.93
CA TYR A 66 14.44 -13.61 -20.32
C TYR A 66 14.21 -14.87 -21.15
N GLN A 67 13.90 -14.70 -22.44
CA GLN A 67 13.74 -15.81 -23.39
C GLN A 67 14.99 -16.70 -23.52
N SER A 68 16.17 -16.18 -23.18
CA SER A 68 17.43 -16.92 -23.10
C SER A 68 17.53 -17.86 -21.90
N GLY A 69 16.57 -17.82 -20.98
CA GLY A 69 16.59 -18.56 -19.70
C GLY A 69 17.32 -17.82 -18.58
N ARG A 70 17.94 -16.65 -18.86
CA ARG A 70 18.50 -15.78 -17.82
C ARG A 70 17.37 -15.23 -16.95
N THR A 71 17.57 -15.22 -15.63
CA THR A 71 16.65 -14.60 -14.67
C THR A 71 17.31 -13.40 -14.01
N GLU A 72 16.52 -12.37 -13.74
CA GLU A 72 16.93 -11.16 -13.03
C GLU A 72 15.83 -10.76 -12.05
N THR A 73 16.21 -10.37 -10.84
CA THR A 73 15.27 -9.86 -9.85
C THR A 73 15.64 -8.41 -9.52
N LEU A 74 14.69 -7.50 -9.71
CA LEU A 74 14.83 -6.10 -9.34
C LEU A 74 13.96 -5.81 -8.13
N PHE A 75 14.52 -5.10 -7.15
CA PHE A 75 13.82 -4.64 -5.96
C PHE A 75 13.76 -3.11 -5.97
N TYR A 76 12.56 -2.58 -5.82
CA TYR A 76 12.31 -1.16 -5.64
C TYR A 76 11.53 -0.97 -4.35
N SER A 77 11.90 0.04 -3.58
CA SER A 77 11.16 0.41 -2.37
C SER A 77 10.42 1.71 -2.63
N GLN A 78 9.10 1.70 -2.47
CA GLN A 78 8.27 2.87 -2.66
C GLN A 78 7.45 3.21 -1.44
N PHE A 79 7.54 4.46 -1.03
CA PHE A 79 6.78 4.96 0.11
C PHE A 79 5.51 5.68 -0.37
N TYR A 80 4.36 5.25 0.11
CA TYR A 80 3.07 5.93 -0.06
C TYR A 80 2.61 6.44 1.30
N ASN A 81 2.43 7.75 1.48
CA ASN A 81 2.10 8.30 2.80
C ASN A 81 0.61 8.62 2.91
N ASP A 82 0.07 8.40 4.11
CA ASP A 82 -1.22 8.97 4.49
C ASP A 82 -1.18 10.48 4.52
N ARG A 83 -2.31 11.07 4.16
CA ARG A 83 -2.42 12.52 4.00
C ARG A 83 -2.87 13.17 5.30
N LEU A 84 -2.19 14.25 5.67
CA LEU A 84 -2.70 15.16 6.70
C LEU A 84 -3.96 15.87 6.17
N LEU A 85 -5.08 15.61 6.82
CA LEU A 85 -6.31 16.35 6.66
C LEU A 85 -6.20 17.69 7.41
N LYS A 86 -6.87 18.71 6.88
CA LYS A 86 -7.04 19.98 7.58
C LYS A 86 -7.90 19.78 8.82
N GLN A 87 -7.72 20.64 9.82
CA GLN A 87 -8.51 20.55 11.05
C GLN A 87 -10.02 20.56 10.74
N GLY A 88 -10.75 19.60 11.29
CA GLY A 88 -12.20 19.46 11.14
C GLY A 88 -12.65 18.90 9.80
N PHE A 89 -11.74 18.38 8.98
CA PHE A 89 -12.10 17.67 7.74
C PHE A 89 -12.16 16.17 7.99
N ASP A 90 -13.18 15.55 7.42
CA ASP A 90 -13.40 14.11 7.38
C ASP A 90 -13.11 13.59 5.96
N ASP A 91 -12.46 12.44 5.87
CA ASP A 91 -12.37 11.63 4.65
C ASP A 91 -12.86 10.23 4.98
N PHE A 92 -13.75 9.66 4.17
CA PHE A 92 -14.37 8.39 4.49
C PHE A 92 -14.90 7.66 3.26
N GLY A 93 -14.96 6.35 3.36
CA GLY A 93 -15.50 5.48 2.33
C GLY A 93 -16.16 4.25 2.92
N PHE A 94 -17.21 3.80 2.26
CA PHE A 94 -17.88 2.55 2.56
C PHE A 94 -18.16 1.81 1.26
N TYR A 95 -17.77 0.54 1.22
CA TYR A 95 -17.86 -0.33 0.06
C TYR A 95 -18.45 -1.67 0.48
N ALA A 96 -19.32 -2.21 -0.35
CA ALA A 96 -19.85 -3.56 -0.18
C ALA A 96 -20.05 -4.18 -1.57
N GLY A 97 -19.74 -5.47 -1.70
CA GLY A 97 -19.85 -6.18 -2.97
C GLY A 97 -19.83 -7.69 -2.80
N LEU A 98 -20.08 -8.39 -3.91
CA LEU A 98 -20.00 -9.84 -4.01
C LEU A 98 -18.83 -10.20 -4.93
N ILE A 99 -18.10 -11.27 -4.60
CA ILE A 99 -17.07 -11.81 -5.49
C ILE A 99 -17.77 -12.40 -6.73
N SER A 100 -17.30 -12.00 -7.91
CA SER A 100 -17.80 -12.52 -9.19
C SER A 100 -16.80 -13.46 -9.83
N GLN A 101 -17.29 -14.58 -10.35
CA GLN A 101 -16.54 -15.43 -11.27
C GLN A 101 -17.01 -15.15 -12.70
N VAL A 102 -16.06 -15.11 -13.64
CA VAL A 102 -16.35 -14.94 -15.06
C VAL A 102 -16.13 -16.28 -15.75
N ASP A 103 -17.22 -16.88 -16.21
CA ASP A 103 -17.20 -18.09 -17.02
C ASP A 103 -17.95 -17.84 -18.33
N ASP A 104 -17.30 -18.11 -19.47
CA ASP A 104 -17.84 -17.86 -20.81
C ASP A 104 -18.55 -16.50 -21.01
N ARG A 105 -17.93 -15.41 -20.51
CA ARG A 105 -18.45 -14.02 -20.57
C ARG A 105 -19.77 -13.82 -19.81
N LYS A 106 -20.14 -14.74 -18.93
CA LYS A 106 -21.24 -14.58 -17.98
C LYS A 106 -20.67 -14.36 -16.60
N TYR A 107 -21.21 -13.34 -15.92
CA TYR A 107 -20.90 -13.08 -14.53
C TYR A 107 -21.78 -13.96 -13.65
N SER A 108 -21.14 -14.82 -12.85
CA SER A 108 -21.79 -15.50 -11.73
C SER A 108 -21.35 -14.82 -10.44
N TYR A 109 -22.30 -14.38 -9.63
CA TYR A 109 -22.03 -13.73 -8.34
C TYR A 109 -22.24 -14.74 -7.23
N ASP A 110 -21.23 -14.90 -6.39
CA ASP A 110 -21.30 -15.78 -5.23
C ASP A 110 -21.88 -14.99 -4.05
N THR A 111 -23.12 -15.33 -3.66
CA THR A 111 -23.83 -14.69 -2.55
C THR A 111 -23.24 -15.04 -1.18
N GLU A 112 -22.46 -16.12 -1.10
CA GLU A 112 -21.77 -16.54 0.13
C GLU A 112 -20.40 -15.88 0.27
N GLN A 113 -19.88 -15.22 -0.77
CA GLN A 113 -18.57 -14.56 -0.79
C GLN A 113 -18.75 -13.04 -0.93
N TYR A 114 -19.29 -12.42 0.13
CA TYR A 114 -19.45 -10.97 0.17
C TYR A 114 -18.25 -10.30 0.85
N VAL A 115 -17.92 -9.09 0.39
CA VAL A 115 -16.84 -8.26 0.95
C VAL A 115 -17.44 -6.93 1.38
N ILE A 116 -17.10 -6.50 2.58
CA ILE A 116 -17.41 -5.16 3.09
C ILE A 116 -16.09 -4.49 3.45
N GLN A 117 -15.91 -3.23 3.06
CA GLN A 117 -14.74 -2.44 3.42
C GLN A 117 -15.17 -1.03 3.82
N SER A 118 -14.51 -0.47 4.82
CA SER A 118 -14.73 0.92 5.20
C SER A 118 -13.47 1.58 5.70
N PHE A 119 -13.42 2.91 5.60
CA PHE A 119 -12.41 3.72 6.25
C PHE A 119 -13.01 5.06 6.66
N TYR A 120 -12.43 5.68 7.69
CA TYR A 120 -12.78 7.00 8.18
C TYR A 120 -11.53 7.65 8.78
N ASP A 121 -11.14 8.79 8.24
CA ASP A 121 -10.03 9.63 8.67
C ASP A 121 -10.55 11.01 9.10
N TYR A 122 -10.01 11.54 10.19
CA TYR A 122 -10.39 12.84 10.73
C TYR A 122 -9.18 13.71 11.05
N GLY A 123 -9.19 14.93 10.52
CA GLY A 123 -8.22 15.98 10.84
C GLY A 123 -8.45 16.56 12.23
N ILE A 124 -7.81 16.00 13.25
CA ILE A 124 -7.92 16.48 14.65
C ILE A 124 -7.35 17.90 14.75
N THR A 125 -6.20 18.14 14.13
CA THR A 125 -5.58 19.47 13.97
C THR A 125 -5.00 19.58 12.56
N ASP A 126 -4.52 20.77 12.17
CA ASP A 126 -3.84 20.95 10.87
C ASP A 126 -2.55 20.12 10.71
N ASN A 127 -2.08 19.52 11.80
CA ASN A 127 -0.86 18.75 11.89
C ASN A 127 -1.10 17.32 12.39
N LEU A 128 -2.34 16.94 12.71
CA LEU A 128 -2.66 15.61 13.25
C LEU A 128 -3.93 15.08 12.60
N THR A 129 -3.81 13.94 11.93
CA THR A 129 -4.93 13.16 11.40
C THR A 129 -4.92 11.78 12.06
N ALA A 130 -6.09 11.28 12.42
CA ALA A 130 -6.24 9.91 12.88
C ALA A 130 -7.37 9.25 12.12
N GLY A 131 -7.25 7.95 11.89
CA GLY A 131 -8.22 7.20 11.13
C GLY A 131 -8.37 5.77 11.57
N VAL A 132 -9.42 5.17 11.07
CA VAL A 132 -9.77 3.76 11.24
C VAL A 132 -10.08 3.18 9.86
N ASN A 133 -9.74 1.91 9.66
CA ASN A 133 -10.14 1.16 8.48
C ASN A 133 -10.54 -0.26 8.87
N SER A 134 -11.37 -0.88 8.03
CA SER A 134 -11.78 -2.26 8.23
C SER A 134 -12.14 -2.93 6.91
N ALA A 135 -11.94 -4.24 6.85
CA ALA A 135 -12.40 -5.10 5.80
C ALA A 135 -12.98 -6.37 6.42
N TYR A 136 -14.08 -6.87 5.86
CA TYR A 136 -14.75 -8.07 6.31
C TYR A 136 -15.06 -8.97 5.12
N HIS A 137 -14.85 -10.26 5.33
CA HIS A 137 -15.22 -11.35 4.45
C HIS A 137 -15.68 -12.54 5.32
N PRO A 138 -16.52 -13.46 4.84
CA PRO A 138 -16.92 -14.64 5.62
C PRO A 138 -15.77 -15.51 6.12
N LEU A 139 -14.59 -15.45 5.49
CA LEU A 139 -13.39 -16.16 5.95
C LEU A 139 -12.58 -15.40 7.01
N GLY A 140 -12.85 -14.12 7.25
CA GLY A 140 -12.06 -13.32 8.19
C GLY A 140 -12.27 -11.81 8.08
N TYR A 141 -11.60 -11.07 8.97
CA TYR A 141 -11.74 -9.64 9.07
C TYR A 141 -10.41 -8.96 9.39
N ILE A 142 -10.23 -7.75 8.86
CA ILE A 142 -9.13 -6.86 9.16
C ILE A 142 -9.70 -5.60 9.79
N GLY A 143 -9.06 -5.11 10.84
CA GLY A 143 -9.29 -3.77 11.38
C GLY A 143 -7.96 -3.06 11.55
N GLY A 144 -7.99 -1.74 11.39
CA GLY A 144 -6.78 -0.92 11.44
C GLY A 144 -7.03 0.47 12.00
N LEU A 145 -5.97 1.02 12.58
CA LEU A 145 -5.86 2.39 13.07
C LEU A 145 -4.69 3.06 12.38
N THR A 146 -4.88 4.31 11.97
CA THR A 146 -3.86 5.16 11.34
C THR A 146 -3.73 6.45 12.11
N THR A 147 -2.51 6.99 12.22
CA THR A 147 -2.26 8.31 12.80
C THR A 147 -1.11 8.97 12.08
N VAL A 148 -1.33 10.18 11.56
CA VAL A 148 -0.32 10.98 10.88
C VAL A 148 -0.09 12.27 11.64
N LEU A 149 1.16 12.53 12.00
CA LEU A 149 1.62 13.74 12.68
C LEU A 149 2.62 14.49 11.79
N GLY A 150 2.21 15.66 11.32
CA GLY A 150 3.07 16.61 10.60
C GLY A 150 3.81 17.53 11.55
N THR A 151 5.13 17.59 11.43
CA THR A 151 6.00 18.47 12.21
C THR A 151 6.87 19.32 11.28
N SER A 152 7.52 20.35 11.83
CA SER A 152 8.48 21.17 11.08
C SER A 152 9.70 20.39 10.56
N TRP A 153 9.93 19.20 11.11
CA TRP A 153 11.06 18.33 10.80
C TRP A 153 10.59 17.02 10.16
N GLY A 154 9.40 16.99 9.57
CA GLY A 154 8.90 15.87 8.79
C GLY A 154 7.54 15.34 9.25
N ASN A 155 7.07 14.30 8.58
CA ASN A 155 5.80 13.63 8.88
C ASN A 155 6.09 12.26 9.48
N PHE A 156 5.39 11.96 10.56
CA PHE A 156 5.36 10.65 11.22
C PHE A 156 4.02 10.00 10.94
N SER A 157 4.02 8.72 10.57
CA SER A 157 2.80 7.93 10.42
C SER A 157 2.92 6.67 11.26
N LEU A 158 1.91 6.38 12.06
CA LEU A 158 1.76 5.16 12.83
C LEU A 158 0.55 4.42 12.28
N ARG A 159 0.72 3.13 12.02
CA ARG A 159 -0.38 2.24 11.66
C ARG A 159 -0.34 0.99 12.52
N SER A 160 -1.51 0.56 12.95
CA SER A 160 -1.71 -0.69 13.67
C SER A 160 -2.88 -1.42 13.04
N SER A 161 -2.65 -2.63 12.58
CA SER A 161 -3.67 -3.48 11.96
C SER A 161 -3.73 -4.82 12.67
N PHE A 162 -4.92 -5.38 12.74
CA PHE A 162 -5.20 -6.70 13.28
C PHE A 162 -6.08 -7.49 12.33
N LEU A 163 -5.88 -8.79 12.30
CA LEU A 163 -6.55 -9.73 11.40
C LEU A 163 -7.02 -10.93 12.19
N GLY A 164 -8.26 -11.35 11.98
CA GLY A 164 -8.79 -12.61 12.47
C GLY A 164 -9.36 -13.44 11.32
N TYR A 165 -9.27 -14.76 11.45
CA TYR A 165 -9.89 -15.71 10.53
C TYR A 165 -11.06 -16.40 11.22
N ASP A 166 -12.05 -16.86 10.44
CA ASP A 166 -13.20 -17.59 10.98
C ASP A 166 -12.80 -19.00 11.48
N ASP A 167 -11.75 -19.59 10.91
CA ASP A 167 -11.30 -20.95 11.19
C ASP A 167 -10.13 -21.05 12.18
N GLN A 168 -9.63 -19.92 12.71
CA GLN A 168 -8.49 -19.87 13.64
C GLN A 168 -8.78 -18.95 14.84
N GLU A 169 -8.34 -19.35 16.03
CA GLU A 169 -8.42 -18.49 17.23
C GLU A 169 -7.28 -17.45 17.31
N GLU A 170 -6.21 -17.62 16.53
CA GLU A 170 -5.04 -16.75 16.57
C GLU A 170 -5.30 -15.43 15.81
N LEU A 171 -5.08 -14.31 16.50
CA LEU A 171 -5.16 -12.98 15.92
C LEU A 171 -3.79 -12.55 15.37
N GLY A 172 -3.76 -12.23 14.08
CA GLY A 172 -2.62 -11.59 13.45
C GLY A 172 -2.59 -10.09 13.75
N TYR A 173 -1.40 -9.50 13.79
CA TYR A 173 -1.25 -8.06 13.89
C TYR A 173 -0.01 -7.57 13.15
N VAL A 174 -0.08 -6.31 12.71
CA VAL A 174 0.99 -5.57 12.05
C VAL A 174 1.03 -4.17 12.64
N ASN A 175 2.20 -3.69 13.02
CA ASN A 175 2.42 -2.30 13.41
C ASN A 175 3.52 -1.71 12.54
N SER A 176 3.27 -0.55 11.94
CA SER A 176 4.27 0.19 11.18
C SER A 176 4.43 1.61 11.70
N LEU A 177 5.67 2.08 11.74
CA LEU A 177 6.04 3.45 12.02
C LEU A 177 6.86 3.98 10.84
N ASP A 178 6.36 5.03 10.23
CA ASP A 178 6.93 5.63 9.03
C ASP A 178 7.31 7.09 9.33
N TYR A 179 8.47 7.51 8.85
CA TYR A 179 8.94 8.89 8.92
C TYR A 179 9.36 9.36 7.54
N SER A 180 8.98 10.60 7.19
CA SER A 180 9.38 11.23 5.93
C SER A 180 9.71 12.70 6.11
N ASN A 181 10.76 13.16 5.43
CA ASN A 181 11.17 14.56 5.43
C ASN A 181 11.69 14.96 4.04
N SER A 182 11.37 16.18 3.62
CA SER A 182 12.02 16.83 2.49
C SER A 182 13.06 17.81 3.03
N LEU A 183 14.33 17.40 2.98
CA LEU A 183 15.46 18.21 3.38
C LEU A 183 15.90 19.07 2.18
N PHE A 184 16.14 20.36 2.42
CA PHE A 184 16.67 21.31 1.44
C PHE A 184 15.78 21.60 0.22
N SER A 185 14.48 21.86 0.44
CA SER A 185 13.63 22.47 -0.58
C SER A 185 14.09 23.92 -0.85
N GLY A 186 14.88 24.15 -1.92
CA GLY A 186 15.38 25.48 -2.28
C GLY A 186 16.76 25.56 -2.94
N LEU A 187 17.42 24.44 -3.24
CA LEU A 187 18.60 24.43 -4.12
C LEU A 187 18.12 24.33 -5.58
N ASP A 188 18.74 25.06 -6.50
CA ASP A 188 18.40 25.12 -7.94
C ASP A 188 18.38 23.74 -8.67
N ASN A 189 18.64 22.63 -7.98
CA ASN A 189 18.88 21.31 -8.55
C ASN A 189 18.23 20.10 -7.81
N GLY A 190 17.23 20.30 -6.96
CA GLY A 190 16.43 19.19 -6.40
C GLY A 190 16.23 19.24 -4.88
N SER A 191 15.37 18.36 -4.36
CA SER A 191 15.06 18.22 -2.94
C SER A 191 15.46 16.84 -2.46
N ILE A 192 16.21 16.74 -1.36
CA ILE A 192 16.55 15.44 -0.80
C ILE A 192 15.36 14.92 -0.01
N ASN A 193 14.83 13.77 -0.41
CA ASN A 193 13.73 13.13 0.31
C ASN A 193 14.28 11.98 1.15
N LEU A 194 14.14 12.09 2.47
CA LEU A 194 14.49 11.05 3.43
C LEU A 194 13.22 10.32 3.86
N ARG A 195 13.21 8.99 3.76
CA ARG A 195 12.10 8.15 4.23
C ARG A 195 12.61 6.95 5.01
N LEU A 196 12.01 6.71 6.17
CA LEU A 196 12.31 5.62 7.09
C LEU A 196 11.03 4.86 7.40
N SER A 197 11.07 3.52 7.37
CA SER A 197 9.96 2.67 7.82
C SER A 197 10.49 1.55 8.71
N GLY A 198 9.76 1.30 9.79
CA GLY A 198 9.92 0.12 10.62
C GLY A 198 8.58 -0.59 10.79
N GLU A 199 8.58 -1.90 10.62
CA GLU A 199 7.39 -2.74 10.71
C GLU A 199 7.64 -3.93 11.65
N ALA A 200 6.64 -4.27 12.45
CA ALA A 200 6.63 -5.43 13.32
C ALA A 200 5.30 -6.18 13.20
N PHE A 201 5.35 -7.47 12.88
CA PHE A 201 4.17 -8.28 12.65
C PHE A 201 4.33 -9.72 13.16
N THR A 202 3.20 -10.40 13.38
CA THR A 202 3.14 -11.86 13.62
C THR A 202 2.54 -12.56 12.39
N ASP A 203 3.08 -13.72 12.04
CA ASP A 203 3.08 -14.28 10.68
C ASP A 203 1.68 -14.42 10.02
N TYR A 204 1.68 -14.11 8.73
CA TYR A 204 0.56 -14.08 7.78
C TYR A 204 0.50 -15.34 6.91
N ARG A 205 1.46 -16.30 6.95
CA ARG A 205 1.36 -17.51 6.08
C ARG A 205 1.83 -18.87 6.56
N GLN A 206 2.60 -19.10 7.63
CA GLN A 206 2.87 -20.49 8.08
C GLN A 206 3.03 -20.61 9.60
N ARG A 207 2.64 -21.78 10.12
CA ARG A 207 2.66 -22.18 11.52
C ARG A 207 3.83 -21.57 12.33
N HIS A 208 3.44 -20.98 13.46
CA HIS A 208 4.22 -20.55 14.63
C HIS A 208 4.42 -19.03 14.72
N GLY A 209 3.79 -18.43 15.73
CA GLY A 209 3.76 -16.99 16.03
C GLY A 209 5.13 -16.40 16.42
N GLU A 210 6.01 -16.28 15.43
CA GLU A 210 7.28 -15.59 15.56
C GLU A 210 7.13 -14.11 15.16
N LEU A 211 7.62 -13.20 16.01
CA LEU A 211 7.62 -11.76 15.73
C LEU A 211 8.68 -11.45 14.67
N VAL A 212 8.25 -11.02 13.50
CA VAL A 212 9.14 -10.57 12.43
C VAL A 212 9.26 -9.06 12.44
N ARG A 213 10.47 -8.54 12.24
CA ARG A 213 10.75 -7.09 12.16
C ARG A 213 11.42 -6.75 10.83
N ARG A 214 10.89 -5.75 10.12
CA ARG A 214 11.46 -5.25 8.85
C ARG A 214 11.79 -3.77 8.98
N PHE A 215 12.92 -3.35 8.43
CA PHE A 215 13.33 -1.95 8.36
C PHE A 215 13.71 -1.59 6.93
N VAL A 216 13.18 -0.48 6.44
CA VAL A 216 13.47 0.03 5.10
C VAL A 216 13.87 1.49 5.20
N LEU A 217 15.03 1.83 4.63
CA LEU A 217 15.52 3.20 4.47
C LEU A 217 15.58 3.51 2.97
N VAL A 218 14.95 4.60 2.56
CA VAL A 218 15.01 5.10 1.18
C VAL A 218 15.47 6.56 1.20
N ILE A 219 16.45 6.85 0.34
CA ILE A 219 17.00 8.20 0.13
C ILE A 219 16.91 8.48 -1.37
N GLU A 220 16.18 9.52 -1.74
CA GLU A 220 16.00 9.96 -3.13
C GLU A 220 16.54 11.39 -3.32
N GLN A 221 17.11 11.67 -4.49
CA GLN A 221 17.62 12.98 -4.93
C GLN A 221 16.70 13.61 -5.95
#